data_AF-A0A3N5LMK2-F1
#
_entry.id   AF-A0A3N5LMK2-F1
#
_cell.length_a   1.000
_cell.length_b   1.000
_cell.length_c   1.000
_cell.angle_alpha   90.00
_cell.angle_beta   90.00
_cell.angle_gamma   90.00
#
_symmetry.space_group_name_H-M   'P 1'
#
loop_
_entity.id
_entity.type
_entity.pdbx_description
1 polymer ?
#
loop_
_entity_poly.entity_id
_entity_poly.type
_entity_poly.pdbx_seq_one_letter_code
_entity_poly.pdbx_strand_id
1 'polypeptide(L)' 'CTHFAKGSIAPMIKAIVWFLETGGKQALITNPENIGRALRGETGTWIVP' A
#
# COMPACT_ATOMS: atom_id res chain seq x y z
N CYS A 1 18.16 11.62 4.66
CA CYS A 1 17.44 10.58 3.89
C CYS A 1 15.95 10.65 4.16
N THR A 2 15.22 11.57 3.51
CA THR A 2 13.74 11.54 3.50
C THR A 2 13.31 10.66 2.34
N HIS A 3 13.24 9.35 2.57
CA HIS A 3 12.87 8.37 1.54
C HIS A 3 11.41 8.53 1.08
N PHE A 4 10.60 9.31 1.79
CA PHE A 4 9.20 9.53 1.48
C PHE A 4 8.89 11.02 1.41
N ALA A 5 8.48 11.49 0.23
CA ALA A 5 8.00 12.85 0.03
C ALA A 5 6.80 13.09 0.97
N LYS A 6 6.95 14.07 1.88
CA LYS A 6 6.00 14.39 2.97
C LYS A 6 4.58 14.69 2.49
N GLY A 7 4.38 14.98 1.21
CA GLY A 7 3.07 15.33 0.65
C GLY A 7 2.20 14.17 0.16
N SER A 8 2.74 12.96 -0.07
CA SER A 8 1.98 11.92 -0.81
C SER A 8 2.13 10.50 -0.28
N ILE A 9 3.33 10.07 0.14
CA ILE A 9 3.56 8.68 0.57
C ILE A 9 3.37 8.48 2.08
N ALA A 10 3.80 9.46 2.89
CA ALA A 10 3.68 9.39 4.34
C ALA A 10 2.25 9.11 4.87
N PRO A 11 1.17 9.74 4.35
CA PRO A 11 -0.18 9.41 4.78
C PRO A 11 -0.63 8.01 4.33
N MET A 12 -0.19 7.55 3.15
CA MET A 12 -0.54 6.21 2.66
C MET A 12 0.06 5.12 3.54
N ILE A 13 1.33 5.25 3.94
CA ILE A 13 1.97 4.28 4.84
C ILE A 13 1.27 4.26 6.20
N LYS A 14 0.94 5.43 6.78
CA LYS A 14 0.21 5.49 8.07
C LYS A 14 -1.14 4.79 8.01
N ALA A 15 -1.91 4.99 6.94
CA ALA A 15 -3.20 4.33 6.76
C ALA A 15 -3.05 2.81 6.63
N ILE A 16 -2.02 2.35 5.93
CA ILE A 16 -1.74 0.92 5.75
C ILE A 16 -1.30 0.28 7.06
N VAL A 17 -0.39 0.92 7.81
CA VAL A 17 0.05 0.44 9.13
C VAL A 17 -1.15 0.33 10.06
N TRP A 18 -2.01 1.35 10.12
CA TRP A 18 -3.21 1.31 10.96
C TRP A 18 -4.18 0.19 10.55
N PHE A 19 -4.37 -0.05 9.25
CA PHE A 19 -5.18 -1.16 8.75
C PHE A 19 -4.60 -2.52 9.15
N LEU A 20 -3.29 -2.69 9.06
CA LEU A 20 -2.62 -3.93 9.46
C LEU A 20 -2.66 -4.14 10.98
N GLU A 21 -2.44 -3.08 11.78
CA GLU A 21 -2.51 -3.12 13.26
C GLU A 21 -3.93 -3.43 13.77
N THR A 22 -4.96 -3.02 13.05
CA THR A 22 -6.37 -3.32 13.38
C THR A 22 -6.82 -4.74 12.97
N GLY A 23 -5.89 -5.57 12.47
CA GLY A 23 -6.15 -6.96 12.07
C GLY A 23 -6.37 -7.15 10.56
N GLY A 24 -6.03 -6.15 9.75
CA GLY A 24 -5.99 -6.26 8.30
C GLY A 24 -4.95 -7.28 7.84
N LYS A 25 -5.32 -8.13 6.88
CA LYS A 25 -4.47 -9.25 6.45
C LYS A 25 -3.35 -8.79 5.52
N GLN A 26 -3.66 -7.94 4.54
CA GLN A 26 -2.72 -7.47 3.51
C GLN A 26 -3.21 -6.12 2.97
N ALA A 27 -2.28 -5.24 2.61
CA ALA A 27 -2.59 -3.98 1.94
C ALA A 27 -1.91 -3.93 0.56
N LEU A 28 -2.60 -3.36 -0.42
CA LEU A 28 -2.12 -3.24 -1.80
C LEU A 28 -2.05 -1.77 -2.21
N ILE A 29 -0.86 -1.31 -2.58
CA ILE A 29 -0.65 0.00 -3.22
C ILE A 29 -0.54 -0.23 -4.73
N THR A 30 -1.50 0.28 -5.49
CA THR A 30 -1.50 0.19 -6.96
C THR A 30 -2.26 1.38 -7.57
N ASN A 31 -2.12 1.55 -8.89
CA ASN A 31 -2.87 2.55 -9.65
C ASN A 31 -4.17 1.95 -10.18
N PRO A 32 -5.26 2.74 -10.34
CA PRO A 32 -6.58 2.26 -10.77
C PRO A 32 -6.56 1.42 -12.04
N GLU A 33 -5.75 1.84 -13.02
CA GLU A 33 -5.57 1.20 -14.33
C GLU A 33 -5.01 -0.23 -14.22
N ASN A 34 -4.28 -0.52 -13.13
CA ASN A 34 -3.62 -1.80 -12.90
C ASN A 34 -4.26 -2.63 -11.80
N ILE A 35 -5.41 -2.22 -11.21
CA ILE A 35 -6.05 -2.98 -10.11
C ILE A 35 -6.29 -4.44 -10.49
N GLY A 36 -6.79 -4.71 -11.69
CA GLY A 36 -7.09 -6.08 -12.14
C GLY A 36 -5.84 -6.97 -12.23
N ARG A 37 -4.68 -6.41 -12.60
CA ARG A 37 -3.40 -7.12 -12.63
C ARG A 37 -2.80 -7.23 -11.23
N ALA A 38 -2.96 -6.18 -10.43
CA ALA A 38 -2.46 -6.12 -9.08
C ALA A 38 -3.14 -7.14 -8.18
N LEU A 39 -4.46 -7.31 -8.27
CA LEU A 39 -5.22 -8.36 -7.57
C LEU A 39 -4.77 -9.78 -7.95
N ARG A 40 -4.24 -9.98 -9.16
CA ARG A 40 -3.65 -11.25 -9.59
C ARG A 40 -2.19 -11.42 -9.15
N GLY A 41 -1.61 -10.45 -8.44
CA GLY A 41 -0.22 -10.47 -7.98
C GLY A 41 0.80 -10.12 -9.07
N GLU A 42 0.36 -9.68 -10.25
CA GLU A 42 1.26 -9.37 -11.37
C GLU A 42 1.91 -7.97 -11.24
N THR A 43 1.31 -7.07 -10.45
CA THR A 43 1.76 -5.67 -10.32
C THR A 43 1.43 -5.09 -8.95
N GLY A 44 2.01 -3.94 -8.60
CA GLY A 44 1.72 -3.21 -7.36
C GLY A 44 2.58 -3.63 -6.17
N THR A 45 2.51 -2.85 -5.09
CA THR A 45 3.26 -3.12 -3.86
C THR A 45 2.33 -3.75 -2.84
N TRP A 46 2.59 -5.02 -2.54
CA TRP A 46 1.90 -5.76 -1.49
C TRP A 46 2.61 -5.59 -0.16
N ILE A 47 1.90 -5.11 0.83
CA ILE A 47 2.37 -4.97 2.20
C ILE A 47 1.64 -6.02 3.03
N VAL A 48 2.40 -6.96 3.56
CA VAL A 48 1.95 -8.04 4.44
C VAL A 48 2.55 -7.81 5.83
N PRO A 49 1.89 -8.23 6.92
CA PRO A 49 2.46 -8.17 8.26
C PRO A 49 3.72 -9.03 8.41
#